data_AF-A0AAE8MA55-F1
#
_entry.id   AF-A0AAE8MA55-F1
#
_cell.length_a   1.000
_cell.length_b   1.000
_cell.length_c   1.000
_cell.angle_alpha   90.00
_cell.angle_beta   90.00
_cell.angle_gamma   90.00
#
_symmetry.space_group_name_H-M   'P 1'
#
loop_
_entity.id
_entity.type
_entity.pdbx_description
1 polymer ?
#
loop_
_entity_poly.entity_id
_entity_poly.type
_entity_poly.pdbx_seq_one_letter_code
_entity_poly.pdbx_strand_id
1 'polypeptide(L)'
;MSTLALPSSSLPPLFTLTKLAETDVFNALGYLAAIYCPLSFPFSLQLDKKHSLVEPVDSGYTSENEDGDEEQTPATIRADPYERTFTERWLTGFISRAESLPIFTSEETSQRALDQAAYIFESLFATALDEDDQNSPFMRQFSFETLIPGQEKQQIQVQLNDGLAGTNDTDFEDVGLQSWGASIVFSDMMCSTPKRFGLTDLPLTSHTRIVELGAGTGLVSLVLGKLIPALGIRDSRIIATDYHPAVLENLQSNIAINYPEDTVKPVETCPLDWADVSRDAPFDVPATMLFATDVVYAPEHARWLRDCATQLLSDNGVFWLLVTIRPNGKFAGIGDTVEAAFTAADRPCGRTGQRLDILQREKLDKLSGVGRGDESHYELFRIGWA
;
A
#
# COMPACT_ATOMS: atom_id res chain seq x y z
N MET A 1 -27.70 7.71 -8.64
CA MET A 1 -26.39 8.16 -8.12
C MET A 1 -26.67 9.30 -7.16
N SER A 2 -25.92 9.44 -6.06
CA SER A 2 -26.16 10.53 -5.11
C SER A 2 -25.63 11.83 -5.70
N THR A 3 -26.48 12.84 -5.83
CA THR A 3 -26.05 14.20 -6.18
C THR A 3 -25.12 14.72 -5.08
N LEU A 4 -23.88 15.07 -5.44
CA LEU A 4 -22.96 15.73 -4.53
C LEU A 4 -23.32 17.22 -4.48
N ALA A 5 -23.20 17.82 -3.31
CA ALA A 5 -23.36 19.26 -3.16
C ALA A 5 -22.05 19.99 -3.56
N LEU A 6 -22.04 21.32 -3.51
CA LEU A 6 -20.82 22.11 -3.72
C LEU A 6 -20.06 22.29 -2.40
N PRO A 7 -18.70 22.20 -2.39
CA PRO A 7 -17.89 22.49 -1.21
C PRO A 7 -18.26 23.80 -0.49
N SER A 8 -18.51 24.87 -1.22
CA SER A 8 -18.93 26.17 -0.70
C SER A 8 -20.25 26.14 0.09
N SER A 9 -21.14 25.21 -0.22
CA SER A 9 -22.46 25.05 0.41
C SER A 9 -22.48 24.03 1.55
N SER A 10 -21.51 23.11 1.58
CA SER A 10 -21.53 21.95 2.48
C SER A 10 -20.50 22.02 3.60
N LEU A 11 -19.40 22.76 3.40
CA LEU A 11 -18.35 22.84 4.40
C LEU A 11 -18.70 23.78 5.55
N PRO A 12 -18.42 23.39 6.80
CA PRO A 12 -18.62 24.28 7.93
C PRO A 12 -17.63 25.46 7.86
N PRO A 13 -18.05 26.68 8.22
CA PRO A 13 -17.13 27.80 8.32
C PRO A 13 -16.01 27.54 9.35
N LEU A 14 -14.77 27.90 9.03
CA LEU A 14 -13.60 27.57 9.88
C LEU A 14 -13.71 28.08 11.33
N PHE A 15 -14.41 29.19 11.56
CA PHE A 15 -14.60 29.74 12.90
C PHE A 15 -15.60 28.97 13.76
N THR A 16 -16.42 28.08 13.17
CA THR A 16 -17.38 27.24 13.90
C THR A 16 -16.81 25.89 14.29
N LEU A 17 -15.61 25.52 13.80
CA LEU A 17 -14.98 24.21 14.05
C LEU A 17 -14.83 23.88 15.53
N THR A 18 -14.60 24.89 16.39
CA THR A 18 -14.49 24.70 17.85
C THR A 18 -15.80 24.29 18.53
N LYS A 19 -16.93 24.36 17.81
CA LYS A 19 -18.27 24.03 18.31
C LYS A 19 -18.83 22.74 17.68
N LEU A 20 -18.07 22.11 16.79
CA LEU A 20 -18.46 20.87 16.11
C LEU A 20 -17.95 19.64 16.85
N ALA A 21 -18.51 18.47 16.51
CA ALA A 21 -17.97 17.21 16.96
C ALA A 21 -16.76 16.79 16.10
N GLU A 22 -15.87 15.99 16.66
CA GLU A 22 -14.73 15.38 15.94
C GLU A 22 -15.19 14.69 14.64
N THR A 23 -16.35 14.01 14.69
CA THR A 23 -16.96 13.32 13.54
C THR A 23 -17.33 14.26 12.39
N ASP A 24 -17.72 15.50 12.68
CA ASP A 24 -18.13 16.46 11.65
C ASP A 24 -16.94 16.91 10.80
N VAL A 25 -15.76 17.03 11.43
CA VAL A 25 -14.51 17.33 10.72
C VAL A 25 -14.11 16.19 9.80
N PHE A 26 -14.16 14.94 10.29
CA PHE A 26 -13.85 13.78 9.46
C PHE A 26 -14.85 13.58 8.32
N ASN A 27 -16.13 13.91 8.53
CA ASN A 27 -17.14 13.91 7.48
C ASN A 27 -16.84 14.98 6.41
N ALA A 28 -16.49 16.20 6.82
CA ALA A 28 -16.11 17.27 5.89
C ALA A 28 -14.87 16.90 5.07
N LEU A 29 -13.85 16.31 5.70
CA LEU A 29 -12.65 15.83 5.01
C LEU A 29 -12.94 14.63 4.10
N GLY A 30 -13.80 13.69 4.53
CA GLY A 30 -14.23 12.56 3.71
C GLY A 30 -15.04 12.98 2.49
N TYR A 31 -15.89 14.00 2.65
CA TYR A 31 -16.63 14.63 1.57
C TYR A 31 -15.70 15.32 0.55
N LEU A 32 -14.73 16.10 1.03
CA LEU A 32 -13.73 16.71 0.16
C LEU A 32 -12.88 15.68 -0.58
N ALA A 33 -12.55 14.57 0.08
CA ALA A 33 -11.82 13.49 -0.56
C ALA A 33 -12.63 12.81 -1.67
N ALA A 34 -13.92 12.58 -1.46
CA ALA A 34 -14.80 12.03 -2.50
C ALA A 34 -14.83 12.92 -3.76
N ILE A 35 -14.63 14.23 -3.59
CA ILE A 35 -14.56 15.19 -4.69
C ILE A 35 -13.14 15.27 -5.25
N TYR A 36 -12.10 15.48 -4.45
CA TYR A 36 -10.76 15.88 -4.93
C TYR A 36 -9.70 14.77 -4.91
N CYS A 37 -9.97 13.60 -4.35
CA CYS A 37 -9.08 12.45 -4.35
C CYS A 37 -9.66 11.37 -5.29
N PRO A 38 -9.34 11.40 -6.60
CA PRO A 38 -9.81 10.39 -7.56
C PRO A 38 -9.21 9.00 -7.32
N LEU A 39 -8.11 8.92 -6.56
CA LEU A 39 -7.46 7.68 -6.14
C LEU A 39 -7.97 7.24 -4.77
N SER A 40 -7.90 5.93 -4.49
CA SER A 40 -8.31 5.32 -3.22
C SER A 40 -7.88 6.15 -2.02
N PHE A 41 -8.83 6.90 -1.47
CA PHE A 41 -8.58 7.78 -0.35
C PHE A 41 -8.20 6.94 0.88
N PRO A 42 -6.97 7.05 1.39
CA PRO A 42 -6.44 6.11 2.38
C PRO A 42 -7.12 6.22 3.75
N PHE A 43 -8.04 7.19 3.92
CA PHE A 43 -8.75 7.47 5.16
C PHE A 43 -10.28 7.21 5.09
N SER A 44 -10.78 6.58 4.02
CA SER A 44 -12.22 6.38 3.80
C SER A 44 -12.89 5.65 4.97
N LEU A 45 -13.74 6.37 5.71
CA LEU A 45 -14.78 5.84 6.57
C LEU A 45 -16.09 5.93 5.79
N GLN A 46 -16.89 4.86 5.80
CA GLN A 46 -18.23 4.84 5.19
C GLN A 46 -18.99 6.11 5.59
N LEU A 47 -19.33 6.95 4.61
CA LEU A 47 -20.24 8.08 4.82
C LEU A 47 -21.56 7.54 5.38
N ASP A 48 -21.90 7.93 6.61
CA ASP A 48 -23.24 7.72 7.15
C ASP A 48 -24.23 8.46 6.24
N LYS A 49 -25.32 7.78 5.85
CA LYS A 49 -26.39 8.25 4.95
C LYS A 49 -27.19 9.47 5.47
N LYS A 50 -26.66 10.25 6.41
CA LYS A 50 -27.33 11.38 7.06
C LYS A 50 -27.13 12.74 6.39
N HIS A 51 -26.36 12.84 5.31
CA HIS A 51 -26.22 14.08 4.53
C HIS A 51 -27.17 14.20 3.33
N SER A 52 -28.23 13.41 3.29
CA SER A 52 -29.40 13.76 2.48
C SER A 52 -30.38 14.55 3.33
N LEU A 53 -30.82 15.70 2.80
CA LEU A 53 -31.81 16.65 3.33
C LEU A 53 -31.24 17.81 4.15
N VAL A 54 -30.64 18.77 3.45
CA VAL A 54 -30.87 20.17 3.78
C VAL A 54 -31.79 20.70 2.68
N GLU A 55 -33.05 20.99 3.02
CA GLU A 55 -33.94 21.74 2.13
C GLU A 55 -33.29 23.09 1.83
N PRO A 56 -33.19 23.50 0.55
CA PRO A 56 -32.63 24.79 0.21
C PRO A 56 -33.48 25.87 0.86
N VAL A 57 -32.84 26.72 1.66
CA VAL A 57 -33.46 27.91 2.23
C VAL A 57 -33.82 28.81 1.05
N ASP A 58 -35.13 28.98 0.84
CA ASP A 58 -35.76 29.83 -0.16
C ASP A 58 -35.27 31.28 -0.02
N SER A 59 -34.16 31.60 -0.72
CA SER A 59 -33.76 32.96 -1.00
C SER A 59 -34.49 33.38 -2.27
N GLY A 60 -35.77 33.74 -2.10
CA GLY A 60 -36.64 34.18 -3.17
C GLY A 60 -36.05 35.33 -3.98
N TYR A 61 -35.43 34.98 -5.10
CA TYR A 61 -35.24 35.83 -6.28
C TYR A 61 -35.31 34.93 -7.51
N THR A 62 -36.50 34.88 -8.09
CA THR A 62 -36.79 34.32 -9.40
C THR A 62 -36.09 35.15 -10.47
N SER A 63 -35.13 34.55 -11.17
CA SER A 63 -34.87 34.84 -12.57
C SER A 63 -34.80 33.51 -13.31
N GLU A 64 -35.85 33.22 -14.06
CA GLU A 64 -35.91 32.13 -15.02
C GLU A 64 -34.70 32.21 -15.95
N ASN A 65 -33.87 31.17 -15.96
CA ASN A 65 -33.10 30.77 -17.12
C ASN A 65 -33.21 29.25 -17.22
N GLU A 66 -33.69 28.80 -18.37
CA GLU A 66 -33.78 27.42 -18.79
C GLU A 66 -32.37 26.86 -19.01
N ASP A 67 -31.82 26.14 -18.04
CA ASP A 67 -30.72 25.20 -18.26
C ASP A 67 -31.03 23.97 -17.39
N GLY A 68 -31.10 22.79 -18.01
CA GLY A 68 -31.41 21.55 -17.30
C GLY A 68 -30.38 21.31 -16.19
N ASP A 69 -30.84 20.93 -15.00
CA ASP A 69 -29.98 20.56 -13.87
C ASP A 69 -29.00 19.46 -14.29
N GLU A 70 -27.79 19.85 -14.71
CA GLU A 70 -26.67 18.93 -14.92
C GLU A 70 -26.33 18.33 -13.55
N GLU A 71 -26.44 17.00 -13.42
CA GLU A 71 -26.07 16.31 -12.18
C GLU A 71 -24.63 16.69 -11.80
N GLN A 72 -24.43 17.24 -10.60
CA GLN A 72 -23.11 17.63 -10.11
C GLN A 72 -22.24 16.39 -9.90
N THR A 73 -21.39 16.10 -10.88
CA THR A 73 -20.38 15.04 -10.78
C THR A 73 -19.10 15.57 -10.12
N PRO A 74 -18.26 14.71 -9.50
CA PRO A 74 -16.94 15.12 -9.01
C PRO A 74 -16.09 15.83 -10.07
N ALA A 75 -16.19 15.40 -11.34
CA ALA A 75 -15.47 16.03 -12.45
C ALA A 75 -15.92 17.47 -12.68
N THR A 76 -17.23 17.73 -12.68
CA THR A 76 -17.80 19.08 -12.82
C THR A 76 -17.35 20.00 -11.68
N ILE A 77 -17.37 19.51 -10.43
CA ILE A 77 -16.94 20.28 -9.25
C ILE A 77 -15.42 20.55 -9.27
N ARG A 78 -14.61 19.59 -9.72
CA ARG A 78 -13.14 19.77 -9.88
C ARG A 78 -12.80 20.83 -10.93
N ALA A 79 -13.60 20.90 -12.00
CA ALA A 79 -13.41 21.86 -13.08
C ALA A 79 -13.81 23.29 -12.69
N ASP A 80 -14.60 23.47 -11.63
CA ASP A 80 -15.01 24.79 -11.14
C ASP A 80 -13.85 25.51 -10.39
N PRO A 81 -13.31 26.62 -10.93
CA PRO A 81 -12.22 27.36 -10.30
C PRO A 81 -12.59 27.99 -8.96
N TYR A 82 -13.87 28.34 -8.77
CA TYR A 82 -14.37 28.94 -7.53
C TYR A 82 -14.37 27.90 -6.42
N GLU A 83 -14.95 26.72 -6.65
CA GLU A 83 -15.01 25.63 -5.66
C GLU A 83 -13.61 25.10 -5.31
N ARG A 84 -12.73 25.01 -6.30
CA ARG A 84 -11.32 24.67 -6.10
C ARG A 84 -10.62 25.69 -5.18
N THR A 85 -10.76 26.99 -5.47
CA THR A 85 -10.18 28.07 -4.66
C THR A 85 -10.77 28.12 -3.25
N PHE A 86 -12.07 27.85 -3.12
CA PHE A 86 -12.75 27.78 -1.84
C PHE A 86 -12.18 26.64 -0.99
N THR A 87 -12.08 25.44 -1.57
CA THR A 87 -11.54 24.25 -0.90
C THR A 87 -10.09 24.44 -0.49
N GLU A 88 -9.25 25.02 -1.35
CA GLU A 88 -7.86 25.37 -1.03
C GLU A 88 -7.77 26.27 0.21
N ARG A 89 -8.57 27.33 0.26
CA ARG A 89 -8.62 28.26 1.40
C ARG A 89 -9.12 27.58 2.67
N TRP A 90 -10.13 26.74 2.54
CA TRP A 90 -10.68 26.00 3.66
C TRP A 90 -9.63 25.04 4.25
N LEU A 91 -8.98 24.22 3.42
CA LEU A 91 -7.94 23.27 3.86
C LEU A 91 -6.72 23.98 4.46
N THR A 92 -6.23 25.04 3.82
CA THR A 92 -5.13 25.86 4.38
C THR A 92 -5.50 26.42 5.75
N GLY A 93 -6.73 26.92 5.88
CA GLY A 93 -7.25 27.45 7.13
C GLY A 93 -7.48 26.39 8.21
N PHE A 94 -7.87 25.18 7.82
CA PHE A 94 -7.98 24.03 8.72
C PHE A 94 -6.60 23.56 9.22
N ILE A 95 -5.66 23.29 8.31
CA ILE A 95 -4.30 22.81 8.62
C ILE A 95 -3.59 23.77 9.59
N SER A 96 -3.71 25.08 9.38
CA SER A 96 -3.09 26.09 10.26
C SER A 96 -3.67 26.17 11.68
N ARG A 97 -4.80 25.49 11.96
CA ARG A 97 -5.51 25.55 13.24
C ARG A 97 -5.69 24.19 13.90
N ALA A 98 -5.56 23.10 13.16
CA ALA A 98 -5.96 21.76 13.59
C ALA A 98 -5.33 21.33 14.92
N GLU A 99 -4.01 21.55 15.12
CA GLU A 99 -3.31 21.21 16.37
C GLU A 99 -3.87 21.94 17.62
N SER A 100 -4.52 23.08 17.42
CA SER A 100 -5.09 23.90 18.50
C SER A 100 -6.59 23.68 18.72
N LEU A 101 -7.22 22.81 17.93
CA LEU A 101 -8.66 22.57 18.04
C LEU A 101 -8.97 21.64 19.21
N PRO A 102 -9.80 22.07 20.20
CA PRO A 102 -10.12 21.28 21.39
C PRO A 102 -11.10 20.13 21.12
N ILE A 103 -11.53 19.95 19.86
CA ILE A 103 -12.52 18.95 19.46
C ILE A 103 -11.91 17.55 19.32
N PHE A 104 -10.59 17.45 19.16
CA PHE A 104 -9.91 16.18 19.03
C PHE A 104 -9.75 15.51 20.39
N THR A 105 -10.14 14.25 20.46
CA THR A 105 -10.08 13.44 21.68
C THR A 105 -8.65 13.02 22.07
N SER A 106 -7.71 13.07 21.12
CA SER A 106 -6.30 12.72 21.32
C SER A 106 -5.38 13.45 20.32
N GLU A 107 -4.08 13.47 20.62
CA GLU A 107 -3.06 13.94 19.66
C GLU A 107 -3.03 13.07 18.39
N GLU A 108 -3.32 11.77 18.51
CA GLU A 108 -3.40 10.84 17.38
C GLU A 108 -4.55 11.18 16.41
N THR A 109 -5.72 11.54 16.93
CA THR A 109 -6.86 11.94 16.08
C THR A 109 -6.65 13.29 15.42
N SER A 110 -5.99 14.23 16.12
CA SER A 110 -5.56 15.51 15.54
C SER A 110 -4.56 15.30 14.39
N GLN A 111 -3.55 14.46 14.61
CA GLN A 111 -2.55 14.14 13.58
C GLN A 111 -3.19 13.46 12.36
N ARG A 112 -4.12 12.51 12.60
CA ARG A 112 -4.87 11.85 11.53
C ARG A 112 -5.66 12.85 10.68
N ALA A 113 -6.32 13.83 11.29
CA ALA A 113 -7.07 14.85 10.57
C ALA A 113 -6.14 15.77 9.75
N LEU A 114 -4.95 16.08 10.27
CA LEU A 114 -3.91 16.82 9.55
C LEU A 114 -3.38 16.07 8.34
N ASP A 115 -3.02 14.80 8.51
CA ASP A 115 -2.53 13.94 7.42
C ASP A 115 -3.59 13.81 6.31
N GLN A 116 -4.85 13.65 6.71
CA GLN A 116 -5.98 13.60 5.80
C GLN A 116 -6.18 14.91 5.02
N ALA A 117 -6.11 16.06 5.70
CA ALA A 117 -6.24 17.36 5.07
C ALA A 117 -5.06 17.69 4.14
N ALA A 118 -3.83 17.35 4.54
CA ALA A 118 -2.63 17.54 3.73
C ALA A 118 -2.68 16.70 2.45
N TYR A 119 -3.13 15.45 2.53
CA TYR A 119 -3.31 14.59 1.37
C TYR A 119 -4.33 15.14 0.36
N ILE A 120 -5.49 15.61 0.84
CA ILE A 120 -6.50 16.26 -0.03
C ILE A 120 -5.92 17.54 -0.63
N PHE A 121 -5.16 18.31 0.16
CA PHE A 121 -4.52 19.54 -0.29
C PHE A 121 -3.52 19.29 -1.41
N GLU A 122 -2.69 18.26 -1.29
CA GLU A 122 -1.79 17.84 -2.38
C GLU A 122 -2.59 17.38 -3.61
N SER A 123 -3.68 16.65 -3.40
CA SER A 123 -4.55 16.14 -4.48
C SER A 123 -5.25 17.27 -5.27
N LEU A 124 -5.50 18.44 -4.66
CA LEU A 124 -6.01 19.61 -5.39
C LEU A 124 -5.05 20.05 -6.49
N PHE A 125 -3.74 20.00 -6.24
CA PHE A 125 -2.71 20.46 -7.18
C PHE A 125 -2.17 19.37 -8.09
N ALA A 126 -2.52 18.11 -7.84
CA ALA A 126 -2.42 17.08 -8.86
C ALA A 126 -3.19 17.57 -10.10
N THR A 127 -2.53 17.62 -11.25
CA THR A 127 -3.17 17.97 -12.52
C THR A 127 -4.39 17.08 -12.67
N ALA A 128 -5.57 17.69 -12.86
CA ALA A 128 -6.78 16.95 -13.17
C ALA A 128 -6.44 16.07 -14.38
N LEU A 129 -6.29 14.77 -14.12
CA LEU A 129 -5.99 13.79 -15.15
C LEU A 129 -7.17 13.85 -16.11
N ASP A 130 -6.92 14.26 -17.35
CA ASP A 130 -7.89 14.11 -18.43
C ASP A 130 -8.32 12.63 -18.45
N GLU A 131 -9.56 12.32 -18.85
CA GLU A 131 -10.05 10.93 -18.83
C GLU A 131 -9.20 9.98 -19.71
N ASP A 132 -8.42 10.52 -20.64
CA ASP A 132 -7.41 9.82 -21.44
C ASP A 132 -6.11 9.48 -20.67
N ASP A 133 -5.91 10.05 -19.48
CA ASP A 133 -4.70 10.00 -18.65
C ASP A 133 -4.82 8.98 -17.48
N GLN A 134 -5.93 8.24 -17.39
CA GLN A 134 -6.08 7.11 -16.44
C GLN A 134 -5.08 5.97 -16.71
N ASN A 135 -4.49 5.95 -17.91
CA ASN A 135 -3.43 5.02 -18.31
C ASN A 135 -2.02 5.64 -18.23
N SER A 136 -1.86 6.87 -17.73
CA SER A 136 -0.53 7.45 -17.57
C SER A 136 0.19 6.86 -16.36
N PRO A 137 1.45 6.42 -16.53
CA PRO A 137 2.19 5.76 -15.47
C PRO A 137 2.47 6.74 -14.32
N PHE A 138 1.99 6.43 -13.11
CA PHE A 138 2.33 7.17 -11.91
C PHE A 138 3.66 6.68 -11.35
N MET A 139 4.71 7.33 -11.83
CA MET A 139 6.09 6.98 -11.51
C MET A 139 6.46 7.46 -10.10
N ARG A 140 6.87 6.53 -9.25
CA ARG A 140 7.47 6.84 -7.94
C ARG A 140 8.94 6.45 -7.92
N GLN A 141 9.71 7.23 -7.18
CA GLN A 141 11.11 6.96 -6.91
C GLN A 141 11.31 6.77 -5.40
N PHE A 142 11.91 5.64 -5.06
CA PHE A 142 12.30 5.28 -3.71
C PHE A 142 13.82 5.33 -3.58
N SER A 143 14.30 5.78 -2.43
CA SER A 143 15.73 5.79 -2.10
C SER A 143 15.91 5.32 -0.67
N PHE A 144 16.70 4.27 -0.48
CA PHE A 144 16.97 3.66 0.81
C PHE A 144 18.46 3.75 1.12
N GLU A 145 18.82 4.21 2.32
CA GLU A 145 20.21 4.22 2.76
C GLU A 145 20.67 2.79 3.10
N THR A 146 21.86 2.41 2.64
CA THR A 146 22.51 1.16 3.03
C THR A 146 23.92 1.39 3.54
N LEU A 147 24.27 0.65 4.60
CA LEU A 147 25.55 0.71 5.28
C LEU A 147 26.25 -0.65 5.15
N ILE A 148 27.17 -0.74 4.20
CA ILE A 148 27.98 -1.93 4.01
C ILE A 148 29.26 -1.77 4.84
N PRO A 149 29.56 -2.69 5.77
CA PRO A 149 30.75 -2.59 6.60
C PRO A 149 32.03 -2.43 5.75
N GLY A 150 32.77 -1.35 6.00
CA GLY A 150 34.01 -1.05 5.27
C GLY A 150 33.84 -0.31 3.94
N GLN A 151 32.61 0.11 3.58
CA GLN A 151 32.34 0.99 2.46
C GLN A 151 31.66 2.30 2.92
N GLU A 152 31.66 3.30 2.05
CA GLU A 152 30.87 4.52 2.26
C GLU A 152 29.38 4.20 2.24
N LYS A 153 28.58 5.07 2.85
CA LYS A 153 27.12 5.00 2.76
C LYS A 153 26.70 5.01 1.29
N GLN A 154 25.88 4.03 0.92
CA GLN A 154 25.31 3.92 -0.43
C GLN A 154 23.80 4.15 -0.37
N GLN A 155 23.22 4.50 -1.52
CA GLN A 155 21.78 4.58 -1.69
C GLN A 155 21.31 3.56 -2.69
N ILE A 156 20.33 2.75 -2.29
CA ILE A 156 19.59 1.87 -3.19
C ILE A 156 18.40 2.67 -3.71
N GLN A 157 18.46 3.04 -4.99
CA GLN A 157 17.40 3.78 -5.65
C GLN A 157 16.57 2.84 -6.52
N VAL A 158 15.25 2.89 -6.42
CA VAL A 158 14.32 2.12 -7.24
C VAL A 158 13.28 3.07 -7.81
N GLN A 159 13.00 2.93 -9.10
CA GLN A 159 11.94 3.68 -9.76
C GLN A 159 10.91 2.69 -10.28
N LEU A 160 9.64 2.92 -10.03
CA LEU A 160 8.57 2.02 -10.47
C LEU A 160 7.30 2.81 -10.80
N ASN A 161 6.48 2.21 -11.65
CA ASN A 161 5.12 2.64 -11.91
C ASN A 161 4.21 2.04 -10.84
N ASP A 162 3.81 2.87 -9.88
CA ASP A 162 2.67 2.58 -9.01
C ASP A 162 1.45 2.90 -9.87
N GLY A 163 0.79 1.91 -10.45
CA GLY A 163 -0.44 2.13 -11.20
C GLY A 163 -1.47 2.89 -10.35
N LEU A 164 -2.42 3.55 -11.00
CA LEU A 164 -3.55 4.23 -10.34
C LEU A 164 -4.54 3.18 -9.82
N ALA A 165 -4.10 2.35 -8.88
CA ALA A 165 -4.91 1.34 -8.22
C ALA A 165 -6.04 1.98 -7.42
N GLY A 166 -7.22 1.38 -7.47
CA GLY A 166 -8.31 1.70 -6.56
C GLY A 166 -9.24 2.79 -7.07
N THR A 167 -9.48 2.80 -8.38
CA THR A 167 -10.63 3.50 -8.98
C THR A 167 -11.95 2.82 -8.56
N ASN A 168 -11.90 1.52 -8.27
CA ASN A 168 -13.00 0.73 -7.71
C ASN A 168 -12.54 -0.09 -6.47
N ASP A 169 -13.14 0.15 -5.31
CA ASP A 169 -12.93 -0.63 -4.05
C ASP A 169 -13.33 -2.12 -4.15
N THR A 170 -13.91 -2.54 -5.29
CA THR A 170 -14.40 -3.89 -5.56
C THR A 170 -13.52 -4.70 -6.51
N ASP A 171 -12.59 -4.07 -7.23
CA ASP A 171 -11.71 -4.76 -8.16
C ASP A 171 -10.42 -5.18 -7.44
N PHE A 172 -10.36 -6.47 -7.06
CA PHE A 172 -9.14 -7.08 -6.51
C PHE A 172 -7.95 -7.05 -7.49
N GLU A 173 -8.22 -6.74 -8.75
CA GLU A 173 -7.24 -6.61 -9.83
C GLU A 173 -6.37 -5.34 -9.67
N ASP A 174 -6.89 -4.29 -9.03
CA ASP A 174 -6.22 -3.00 -8.90
C ASP A 174 -5.18 -2.97 -7.78
N VAL A 175 -5.39 -3.68 -6.67
CA VAL A 175 -4.57 -3.51 -5.44
C VAL A 175 -3.10 -3.92 -5.61
N GLY A 176 -2.80 -4.79 -6.58
CA GLY A 176 -1.43 -5.22 -6.87
C GLY A 176 -0.61 -4.21 -7.67
N LEU A 177 -1.25 -3.18 -8.23
CA LEU A 177 -0.57 -2.17 -9.04
C LEU A 177 0.07 -1.04 -8.21
N GLN A 178 -0.20 -0.99 -6.90
CA GLN A 178 0.32 0.04 -6.00
C GLN A 178 1.29 -0.54 -4.96
N SER A 179 2.36 0.21 -4.66
CA SER A 179 3.25 -0.10 -3.54
C SER A 179 2.61 0.30 -2.19
N TRP A 180 2.40 -0.69 -1.32
CA TRP A 180 1.83 -0.52 0.02
C TRP A 180 2.88 -0.15 1.08
N GLY A 181 2.44 0.44 2.20
CA GLY A 181 3.34 0.89 3.27
C GLY A 181 4.30 -0.20 3.78
N ALA A 182 3.82 -1.44 3.89
CA ALA A 182 4.62 -2.57 4.31
C ALA A 182 5.82 -2.83 3.39
N SER A 183 5.68 -2.74 2.06
CA SER A 183 6.79 -3.01 1.13
C SER A 183 7.89 -1.94 1.21
N ILE A 184 7.50 -0.69 1.50
CA ILE A 184 8.42 0.42 1.75
C ILE A 184 9.18 0.21 3.07
N VAL A 185 8.45 -0.08 4.16
CA VAL A 185 9.02 -0.35 5.49
C VAL A 185 9.98 -1.54 5.44
N PHE A 186 9.59 -2.62 4.77
CA PHE A 186 10.44 -3.79 4.65
C PHE A 186 11.70 -3.50 3.82
N SER A 187 11.56 -2.80 2.70
CA SER A 187 12.70 -2.39 1.86
C SER A 187 13.73 -1.54 2.62
N ASP A 188 13.26 -0.60 3.45
CA ASP A 188 14.12 0.23 4.29
C ASP A 188 14.88 -0.62 5.33
N MET A 189 14.18 -1.52 6.02
CA MET A 189 14.81 -2.41 7.01
C MET A 189 15.89 -3.31 6.38
N MET A 190 15.64 -3.86 5.19
CA MET A 190 16.61 -4.70 4.49
C MET A 190 17.86 -3.91 4.11
N CYS A 191 17.71 -2.68 3.62
CA CYS A 191 18.83 -1.81 3.29
C CYS A 191 19.63 -1.38 4.52
N SER A 192 18.93 -1.03 5.61
CA SER A 192 19.51 -0.57 6.86
C SER A 192 20.20 -1.68 7.65
N THR A 193 19.65 -2.90 7.62
CA THR A 193 20.12 -4.04 8.44
C THR A 193 20.14 -5.37 7.67
N PRO A 194 20.89 -5.48 6.55
CA PRO A 194 20.83 -6.66 5.67
C PRO A 194 21.17 -7.98 6.38
N LYS A 195 22.08 -7.93 7.36
CA LYS A 195 22.45 -9.09 8.18
C LYS A 195 21.27 -9.66 8.98
N ARG A 196 20.32 -8.80 9.44
CA ARG A 196 19.12 -9.23 10.18
C ARG A 196 18.30 -10.23 9.38
N PHE A 197 18.25 -10.04 8.07
CA PHE A 197 17.48 -10.87 7.15
C PHE A 197 18.29 -12.05 6.58
N GLY A 198 19.55 -12.20 7.00
CA GLY A 198 20.47 -13.21 6.48
C GLY A 198 21.03 -12.90 5.09
N LEU A 199 20.82 -11.67 4.58
CA LEU A 199 21.23 -11.30 3.22
C LEU A 199 22.75 -11.26 3.04
N THR A 200 23.52 -11.14 4.14
CA THR A 200 24.99 -11.19 4.12
C THR A 200 25.54 -12.62 4.15
N ASP A 201 24.72 -13.60 4.50
CA ASP A 201 25.12 -15.00 4.71
C ASP A 201 24.50 -15.94 3.65
N LEU A 202 24.03 -15.37 2.52
CA LEU A 202 23.47 -16.15 1.42
C LEU A 202 24.51 -17.12 0.86
N PRO A 203 24.11 -18.36 0.51
CA PRO A 203 25.01 -19.30 -0.14
C PRO A 203 25.57 -18.70 -1.44
N LEU A 204 26.89 -18.77 -1.63
CA LEU A 204 27.56 -18.37 -2.87
C LEU A 204 27.45 -19.49 -3.91
N THR A 205 26.23 -19.80 -4.30
CA THR A 205 25.93 -20.87 -5.27
C THR A 205 24.96 -20.36 -6.31
N SER A 206 25.08 -20.81 -7.55
CA SER A 206 24.13 -20.51 -8.63
C SER A 206 22.69 -20.98 -8.38
N HIS A 207 22.44 -21.67 -7.27
CA HIS A 207 21.13 -22.17 -6.87
C HIS A 207 20.44 -21.27 -5.84
N THR A 208 21.09 -20.21 -5.38
CA THR A 208 20.50 -19.26 -4.42
C THR A 208 19.32 -18.55 -5.08
N ARG A 209 18.13 -18.94 -4.63
CA ARG A 209 16.83 -18.46 -5.13
C ARG A 209 16.11 -17.70 -4.04
N ILE A 210 15.78 -16.47 -4.32
CA ILE A 210 14.95 -15.63 -3.48
C ILE A 210 13.64 -15.43 -4.23
N VAL A 211 12.52 -15.76 -3.59
CA VAL A 211 11.20 -15.62 -4.21
C VAL A 211 10.38 -14.62 -3.41
N GLU A 212 9.79 -13.64 -4.08
CA GLU A 212 8.79 -12.77 -3.49
C GLU A 212 7.40 -13.28 -3.87
N LEU A 213 6.56 -13.58 -2.87
CA LEU A 213 5.18 -14.01 -3.02
C LEU A 213 4.28 -12.77 -2.96
N GLY A 214 3.52 -12.52 -4.04
CA GLY A 214 2.61 -11.37 -4.11
C GLY A 214 3.37 -10.07 -4.20
N ALA A 215 4.24 -9.99 -5.21
CA ALA A 215 5.19 -8.91 -5.37
C ALA A 215 4.53 -7.58 -5.74
N GLY A 216 3.32 -7.60 -6.30
CA GLY A 216 2.64 -6.38 -6.77
C GLY A 216 3.53 -5.62 -7.76
N THR A 217 3.94 -4.40 -7.37
CA THR A 217 4.85 -3.55 -8.16
C THR A 217 6.29 -4.04 -8.21
N GLY A 218 6.69 -4.92 -7.28
CA GLY A 218 8.01 -5.52 -7.18
C GLY A 218 9.03 -4.75 -6.36
N LEU A 219 8.61 -3.75 -5.56
CA LEU A 219 9.52 -2.88 -4.81
C LEU A 219 10.57 -3.68 -4.02
N VAL A 220 10.16 -4.71 -3.29
CA VAL A 220 11.07 -5.56 -2.48
C VAL A 220 12.06 -6.31 -3.37
N SER A 221 11.59 -6.98 -4.43
CA SER A 221 12.47 -7.67 -5.38
C SER A 221 13.47 -6.74 -6.08
N LEU A 222 13.04 -5.54 -6.48
CA LEU A 222 13.89 -4.54 -7.11
C LEU A 222 14.96 -4.02 -6.13
N VAL A 223 14.59 -3.80 -4.87
CA VAL A 223 15.53 -3.42 -3.81
C VAL A 223 16.54 -4.54 -3.57
N LEU A 224 16.09 -5.79 -3.42
CA LEU A 224 16.96 -6.96 -3.27
C LEU A 224 17.93 -7.10 -4.45
N GLY A 225 17.45 -6.90 -5.69
CA GLY A 225 18.26 -7.00 -6.89
C GLY A 225 19.36 -5.95 -7.01
N LYS A 226 19.26 -4.83 -6.28
CA LYS A 226 20.32 -3.81 -6.17
C LYS A 226 21.17 -4.01 -4.91
N LEU A 227 20.55 -4.39 -3.80
CA LEU A 227 21.20 -4.57 -2.51
C LEU A 227 22.15 -5.78 -2.49
N ILE A 228 21.73 -6.94 -3.00
CA ILE A 228 22.51 -8.17 -2.94
C ILE A 228 23.85 -8.05 -3.71
N PRO A 229 23.87 -7.51 -4.95
CA PRO A 229 25.12 -7.20 -5.64
C PRO A 229 26.01 -6.21 -4.88
N ALA A 230 25.43 -5.20 -4.22
CA ALA A 230 26.18 -4.24 -3.41
C ALA A 230 26.87 -4.93 -2.22
N LEU A 231 26.23 -5.94 -1.63
CA LEU A 231 26.81 -6.81 -0.59
C LEU A 231 27.89 -7.78 -1.11
N GLY A 232 28.20 -7.75 -2.42
CA GLY A 232 29.24 -8.58 -3.04
C GLY A 232 28.77 -9.96 -3.48
N ILE A 233 27.47 -10.25 -3.43
CA ILE A 233 26.89 -11.53 -3.81
C ILE A 233 26.37 -11.40 -5.25
N ARG A 234 26.90 -12.23 -6.16
CA ARG A 234 26.64 -12.09 -7.61
C ARG A 234 25.85 -13.23 -8.24
N ASP A 235 25.76 -14.37 -7.55
CA ASP A 235 25.19 -15.61 -8.09
C ASP A 235 23.81 -15.92 -7.48
N SER A 236 22.96 -14.91 -7.28
CA SER A 236 21.59 -15.06 -6.78
C SER A 236 20.57 -14.77 -7.88
N ARG A 237 19.48 -15.55 -7.91
CA ARG A 237 18.29 -15.25 -8.69
C ARG A 237 17.16 -14.78 -7.79
N ILE A 238 16.50 -13.69 -8.18
CA ILE A 238 15.31 -13.17 -7.52
C ILE A 238 14.13 -13.39 -8.45
N ILE A 239 13.10 -14.07 -7.95
CA ILE A 239 11.88 -14.40 -8.70
C ILE A 239 10.74 -13.63 -8.03
N ALA A 240 10.29 -12.57 -8.68
CA ALA A 240 9.15 -11.78 -8.24
C ALA A 240 7.86 -12.42 -8.79
N THR A 241 6.97 -12.84 -7.89
CA THR A 241 5.77 -13.60 -8.29
C THR A 241 4.48 -12.90 -7.91
N ASP A 242 3.48 -13.05 -8.77
CA ASP A 242 2.11 -12.63 -8.51
C ASP A 242 1.15 -13.57 -9.25
N TYR A 243 -0.14 -13.48 -8.94
CA TYR A 243 -1.19 -14.24 -9.60
C TYR A 243 -1.73 -13.51 -10.83
N HIS A 244 -1.94 -12.19 -10.72
CA HIS A 244 -2.74 -11.46 -11.71
C HIS A 244 -1.91 -11.07 -12.95
N PRO A 245 -2.35 -11.39 -14.18
CA PRO A 245 -1.60 -11.09 -15.40
C PRO A 245 -1.24 -9.60 -15.58
N ALA A 246 -2.16 -8.68 -15.27
CA ALA A 246 -1.89 -7.25 -15.39
C ALA A 246 -0.85 -6.76 -14.36
N VAL A 247 -0.84 -7.36 -13.17
CA VAL A 247 0.18 -7.05 -12.14
C VAL A 247 1.55 -7.56 -12.60
N LEU A 248 1.61 -8.76 -13.18
CA LEU A 248 2.84 -9.33 -13.74
C LEU A 248 3.38 -8.49 -14.92
N GLU A 249 2.52 -7.94 -15.77
CA GLU A 249 2.91 -7.05 -16.87
C GLU A 249 3.50 -5.72 -16.34
N ASN A 250 2.85 -5.11 -15.34
CA ASN A 250 3.39 -3.91 -14.69
C ASN A 250 4.71 -4.20 -13.97
N LEU A 251 4.80 -5.31 -13.25
CA LEU A 251 6.02 -5.77 -12.60
C LEU A 251 7.17 -5.97 -13.60
N GLN A 252 6.90 -6.57 -14.76
CA GLN A 252 7.91 -6.73 -15.81
C GLN A 252 8.39 -5.38 -16.35
N SER A 253 7.48 -4.42 -16.48
CA SER A 253 7.80 -3.04 -16.87
C SER A 253 8.66 -2.33 -15.82
N ASN A 254 8.34 -2.51 -14.53
CA ASN A 254 9.12 -1.99 -13.41
C ASN A 254 10.53 -2.59 -13.35
N ILE A 255 10.69 -3.89 -13.65
CA ILE A 255 12.01 -4.51 -13.78
C ILE A 255 12.78 -3.88 -14.95
N ALA A 256 12.15 -3.66 -16.10
CA ALA A 256 12.80 -3.04 -17.25
C ALA A 256 13.27 -1.60 -16.98
N ILE A 257 12.52 -0.82 -16.19
CA ILE A 257 12.92 0.54 -15.75
C ILE A 257 14.22 0.50 -14.93
N ASN A 258 14.39 -0.51 -14.09
CA ASN A 258 15.53 -0.60 -13.17
C ASN A 258 16.75 -1.33 -13.74
N TYR A 259 16.55 -2.17 -14.75
CA TYR A 259 17.57 -3.02 -15.36
C TYR A 259 17.46 -2.98 -16.89
N PRO A 260 18.13 -2.01 -17.55
CA PRO A 260 18.19 -1.91 -19.01
C PRO A 260 18.74 -3.19 -19.66
N GLU A 261 18.42 -3.42 -20.93
CA GLU A 261 18.70 -4.69 -21.65
C GLU A 261 20.16 -5.13 -21.64
N ASP A 262 21.12 -4.20 -21.56
CA ASP A 262 22.55 -4.49 -21.52
C ASP A 262 23.06 -4.95 -20.14
N THR A 263 22.16 -5.09 -19.15
CA THR A 263 22.49 -5.53 -17.79
C THR A 263 21.97 -6.95 -17.52
N VAL A 264 22.75 -7.76 -16.80
CA VAL A 264 22.27 -9.04 -16.28
C VAL A 264 21.16 -8.72 -15.27
N LYS A 265 19.93 -9.10 -15.59
CA LYS A 265 18.76 -8.88 -14.73
C LYS A 265 18.82 -9.84 -13.55
N PRO A 266 19.01 -9.36 -12.30
CA PRO A 266 19.00 -10.23 -11.13
C PRO A 266 17.57 -10.64 -10.74
N VAL A 267 16.56 -9.93 -11.27
CA VAL A 267 15.13 -10.12 -10.99
C VAL A 267 14.42 -10.62 -12.25
N GLU A 268 13.63 -11.68 -12.12
CA GLU A 268 12.73 -12.21 -13.13
C GLU A 268 11.28 -12.25 -12.62
N THR A 269 10.30 -12.07 -13.50
CA THR A 269 8.88 -12.22 -13.17
C THR A 269 8.41 -13.65 -13.42
N CYS A 270 7.54 -14.18 -12.57
CA CYS A 270 6.92 -15.48 -12.81
C CYS A 270 5.50 -15.54 -12.22
N PRO A 271 4.49 -16.06 -12.96
CA PRO A 271 3.17 -16.28 -12.39
C PRO A 271 3.21 -17.36 -11.29
N LEU A 272 2.50 -17.13 -10.19
CA LEU A 272 2.34 -18.11 -9.13
C LEU A 272 0.97 -17.98 -8.47
N ASP A 273 0.20 -19.06 -8.52
CA ASP A 273 -1.00 -19.24 -7.71
C ASP A 273 -0.62 -19.99 -6.43
N TRP A 274 -0.87 -19.38 -5.26
CA TRP A 274 -0.58 -20.02 -3.97
C TRP A 274 -1.52 -21.19 -3.67
N ALA A 275 -2.72 -21.21 -4.26
CA ALA A 275 -3.67 -22.30 -4.08
C ALA A 275 -3.31 -23.53 -4.93
N ASP A 276 -2.57 -23.34 -6.03
CA ASP A 276 -2.12 -24.40 -6.94
C ASP A 276 -0.68 -24.17 -7.41
N VAL A 277 0.28 -24.43 -6.52
CA VAL A 277 1.70 -24.19 -6.77
C VAL A 277 2.25 -25.17 -7.81
N SER A 278 2.71 -24.62 -8.95
CA SER A 278 3.43 -25.41 -9.96
C SER A 278 4.78 -25.90 -9.45
N ARG A 279 5.19 -27.08 -9.92
CA ARG A 279 6.53 -27.66 -9.70
C ARG A 279 7.45 -27.50 -10.91
N ASP A 280 7.00 -26.79 -11.93
CA ASP A 280 7.79 -26.49 -13.11
C ASP A 280 8.84 -25.42 -12.79
N ALA A 281 9.81 -25.24 -13.69
CA ALA A 281 10.76 -24.15 -13.57
C ALA A 281 10.04 -22.78 -13.52
N PRO A 282 10.46 -21.84 -12.64
CA PRO A 282 11.67 -21.89 -11.82
C PRO A 282 11.49 -22.50 -10.41
N PHE A 283 10.29 -23.00 -10.09
CA PHE A 283 9.88 -23.54 -8.78
C PHE A 283 10.27 -25.01 -8.56
N ASP A 284 10.81 -25.66 -9.59
CA ASP A 284 11.41 -27.00 -9.54
C ASP A 284 12.59 -27.08 -8.56
N VAL A 285 13.25 -25.94 -8.30
CA VAL A 285 14.32 -25.84 -7.31
C VAL A 285 13.89 -24.99 -6.10
N PRO A 286 14.12 -25.48 -4.87
CA PRO A 286 13.74 -24.76 -3.66
C PRO A 286 14.38 -23.39 -3.49
N ALA A 287 13.61 -22.47 -2.91
CA ALA A 287 14.04 -21.14 -2.51
C ALA A 287 14.86 -21.17 -1.20
N THR A 288 15.95 -20.41 -1.17
CA THR A 288 16.70 -20.14 0.07
C THR A 288 15.97 -19.14 0.94
N MET A 289 15.25 -18.20 0.34
CA MET A 289 14.44 -17.23 1.06
C MET A 289 13.12 -16.97 0.34
N LEU A 290 12.07 -16.81 1.13
CA LEU A 290 10.78 -16.29 0.67
C LEU A 290 10.55 -14.92 1.33
N PHE A 291 9.97 -13.99 0.59
CA PHE A 291 9.52 -12.69 1.08
C PHE A 291 8.05 -12.50 0.72
N ALA A 292 7.28 -11.88 1.59
CA ALA A 292 5.92 -11.43 1.27
C ALA A 292 5.55 -10.21 2.13
N THR A 293 4.93 -9.20 1.51
CA THR A 293 4.54 -7.95 2.15
C THR A 293 3.07 -7.63 1.92
N ASP A 294 2.31 -7.52 3.00
CA ASP A 294 0.89 -7.12 2.99
C ASP A 294 -0.02 -7.98 2.10
N VAL A 295 0.30 -9.27 2.01
CA VAL A 295 -0.39 -10.25 1.16
C VAL A 295 -1.56 -10.95 1.83
N VAL A 296 -1.76 -10.74 3.13
CA VAL A 296 -2.81 -11.40 3.91
C VAL A 296 -3.96 -10.43 4.12
N TYR A 297 -5.01 -10.56 3.30
CA TYR A 297 -6.22 -9.74 3.38
C TYR A 297 -7.50 -10.59 3.53
N ALA A 298 -7.37 -11.92 3.54
CA ALA A 298 -8.40 -12.89 3.87
C ALA A 298 -7.79 -14.10 4.62
N PRO A 299 -8.55 -14.80 5.48
CA PRO A 299 -8.04 -15.92 6.29
C PRO A 299 -7.42 -17.07 5.48
N GLU A 300 -7.91 -17.30 4.26
CA GLU A 300 -7.38 -18.27 3.31
C GLU A 300 -5.96 -17.95 2.84
N HIS A 301 -5.57 -16.67 2.72
CA HIS A 301 -4.24 -16.30 2.23
C HIS A 301 -3.14 -16.78 3.16
N ALA A 302 -3.34 -16.68 4.48
CA ALA A 302 -2.39 -17.22 5.44
C ALA A 302 -2.18 -18.74 5.27
N ARG A 303 -3.25 -19.49 4.97
CA ARG A 303 -3.16 -20.94 4.72
C ARG A 303 -2.50 -21.26 3.38
N TRP A 304 -2.87 -20.55 2.32
CA TRP A 304 -2.24 -20.74 1.00
C TRP A 304 -0.77 -20.37 1.01
N LEU A 305 -0.38 -19.26 1.66
CA LEU A 305 1.02 -18.88 1.82
C LEU A 305 1.81 -19.93 2.59
N ARG A 306 1.25 -20.49 3.66
CA ARG A 306 1.88 -21.59 4.41
C ARG A 306 2.11 -22.81 3.53
N ASP A 307 1.09 -23.24 2.80
CA ASP A 307 1.16 -24.44 1.96
C ASP A 307 2.11 -24.21 0.78
N CYS A 308 2.08 -23.02 0.19
CA CYS A 308 3.00 -22.57 -0.84
C CYS A 308 4.45 -22.55 -0.33
N ALA A 309 4.71 -21.90 0.80
CA ALA A 309 6.02 -21.85 1.42
C ALA A 309 6.55 -23.25 1.77
N THR A 310 5.69 -24.17 2.21
CA THR A 310 6.08 -25.55 2.52
C THR A 310 6.58 -26.30 1.27
N GLN A 311 6.05 -25.97 0.09
CA GLN A 311 6.47 -26.57 -1.17
C GLN A 311 7.74 -25.93 -1.74
N LEU A 312 7.86 -24.60 -1.63
CA LEU A 312 8.91 -23.83 -2.27
C LEU A 312 10.18 -23.69 -1.41
N LEU A 313 10.08 -23.67 -0.08
CA LEU A 313 11.20 -23.36 0.79
C LEU A 313 12.18 -24.55 0.90
N SER A 314 13.48 -24.26 0.80
CA SER A 314 14.53 -25.24 1.07
C SER A 314 14.60 -25.62 2.55
N ASP A 315 15.21 -26.77 2.89
CA ASP A 315 15.29 -27.32 4.25
C ASP A 315 15.96 -26.37 5.27
N ASN A 316 16.78 -25.42 4.82
CA ASN A 316 17.39 -24.38 5.67
C ASN A 316 16.92 -22.97 5.32
N GLY A 317 15.85 -22.86 4.51
CA GLY A 317 15.34 -21.60 4.05
C GLY A 317 14.60 -20.83 5.14
N VAL A 318 14.43 -19.53 4.91
CA VAL A 318 13.66 -18.64 5.78
C VAL A 318 12.56 -17.98 4.98
N PHE A 319 11.35 -17.94 5.52
CA PHE A 319 10.26 -17.14 4.99
C PHE A 319 10.06 -15.90 5.87
N TRP A 320 10.25 -14.72 5.28
CA TRP A 320 9.92 -13.46 5.91
C TRP A 320 8.57 -12.95 5.43
N LEU A 321 7.66 -12.73 6.37
CA LEU A 321 6.33 -12.21 6.11
C LEU A 321 6.12 -10.94 6.92
N LEU A 322 5.76 -9.84 6.27
CA LEU A 322 5.36 -8.61 6.93
C LEU A 322 3.87 -8.35 6.66
N VAL A 323 3.08 -8.23 7.72
CA VAL A 323 1.62 -8.01 7.64
C VAL A 323 1.25 -6.67 8.25
N THR A 324 0.38 -5.92 7.57
CA THR A 324 -0.17 -4.67 8.09
C THR A 324 -1.34 -4.95 9.02
N ILE A 325 -1.30 -4.41 10.24
CA ILE A 325 -2.37 -4.59 11.23
C ILE A 325 -3.33 -3.41 11.22
N ARG A 326 -4.60 -3.73 10.93
CA ARG A 326 -5.72 -2.80 10.95
C ARG A 326 -6.71 -3.25 12.03
N PRO A 327 -6.86 -2.51 13.14
CA PRO A 327 -7.68 -2.95 14.27
C PRO A 327 -9.18 -2.86 13.98
N ASN A 328 -9.58 -2.10 12.96
CA ASN A 328 -10.97 -1.81 12.63
C ASN A 328 -11.29 -2.20 11.18
N GLY A 329 -12.57 -2.42 10.89
CA GLY A 329 -13.08 -2.68 9.55
C GLY A 329 -12.96 -4.14 9.10
N LYS A 330 -13.11 -4.38 7.79
CA LYS A 330 -13.14 -5.73 7.18
C LYS A 330 -11.85 -6.53 7.35
N PHE A 331 -10.76 -5.85 7.73
CA PHE A 331 -9.42 -6.39 7.89
C PHE A 331 -9.03 -6.66 9.36
N ALA A 332 -9.95 -6.42 10.31
CA ALA A 332 -9.72 -6.70 11.72
C ALA A 332 -9.49 -8.21 11.97
N GLY A 333 -8.46 -8.52 12.76
CA GLY A 333 -8.09 -9.90 13.11
C GLY A 333 -7.24 -10.64 12.07
N ILE A 334 -6.80 -9.98 10.99
CA ILE A 334 -5.93 -10.61 9.97
C ILE A 334 -4.62 -11.14 10.55
N GLY A 335 -3.98 -10.42 11.47
CA GLY A 335 -2.73 -10.87 12.11
C GLY A 335 -2.89 -12.25 12.78
N ASP A 336 -4.04 -12.47 13.43
CA ASP A 336 -4.36 -13.74 14.11
C ASP A 336 -4.47 -14.91 13.13
N THR A 337 -4.81 -14.64 11.86
CA THR A 337 -4.94 -15.69 10.83
C THR A 337 -3.59 -16.28 10.43
N VAL A 338 -2.51 -15.48 10.47
CA VAL A 338 -1.15 -15.96 10.22
C VAL A 338 -0.73 -16.91 11.33
N GLU A 339 -0.89 -16.49 12.58
CA GLU A 339 -0.57 -17.33 13.73
C GLU A 339 -1.39 -18.63 13.71
N ALA A 340 -2.69 -18.56 13.44
CA ALA A 340 -3.54 -19.74 13.33
C ALA A 340 -3.09 -20.68 12.20
N ALA A 341 -2.72 -20.15 11.03
CA ALA A 341 -2.29 -20.97 9.90
C ALA A 341 -0.98 -21.72 10.19
N PHE A 342 0.02 -21.02 10.75
CA PHE A 342 1.35 -21.55 11.02
C PHE A 342 1.45 -22.31 12.36
N THR A 343 0.40 -22.31 13.19
CA THR A 343 0.30 -23.13 14.42
C THR A 343 -0.75 -24.24 14.35
N ALA A 344 -1.49 -24.37 13.25
CA ALA A 344 -2.51 -25.43 13.06
C ALA A 344 -1.94 -26.87 13.19
N ALA A 345 -2.71 -27.82 13.70
CA ALA A 345 -2.22 -29.20 13.86
C ALA A 345 -2.06 -29.94 12.52
N ASP A 346 -2.80 -29.54 11.50
CA ASP A 346 -2.93 -30.19 10.19
C ASP A 346 -2.00 -29.62 9.11
N ARG A 347 -1.02 -28.78 9.49
CA ARG A 347 -0.05 -28.18 8.54
C ARG A 347 0.62 -29.23 7.65
N PRO A 348 0.97 -28.89 6.41
CA PRO A 348 1.77 -29.80 5.59
C PRO A 348 3.18 -29.98 6.17
N CYS A 349 3.76 -31.15 5.91
CA CYS A 349 5.15 -31.44 6.21
C CYS A 349 6.02 -31.11 4.98
N GLY A 350 7.20 -30.55 5.23
CA GLY A 350 8.25 -30.42 4.24
C GLY A 350 8.88 -31.77 3.87
N ARG A 351 9.89 -31.72 3.01
CA ARG A 351 10.58 -32.92 2.47
C ARG A 351 11.22 -33.77 3.55
N THR A 352 11.64 -33.16 4.66
CA THR A 352 12.31 -33.80 5.80
C THR A 352 11.33 -34.23 6.91
N GLY A 353 10.02 -34.01 6.73
CA GLY A 353 8.99 -34.29 7.74
C GLY A 353 8.76 -33.16 8.74
N GLN A 354 9.60 -32.13 8.75
CA GLN A 354 9.41 -30.93 9.57
C GLN A 354 8.24 -30.08 9.09
N ARG A 355 7.75 -29.18 9.95
CA ARG A 355 6.64 -28.27 9.63
C ARG A 355 7.14 -26.84 9.71
N LEU A 356 6.60 -25.97 8.86
CA LEU A 356 6.84 -24.55 9.04
C LEU A 356 6.15 -24.07 10.32
N ASP A 357 6.87 -23.24 11.06
CA ASP A 357 6.43 -22.59 12.29
C ASP A 357 6.99 -21.16 12.38
N ILE A 358 6.37 -20.34 13.22
CA ILE A 358 6.81 -18.96 13.49
C ILE A 358 7.98 -19.03 14.48
N LEU A 359 9.19 -18.77 13.97
CA LEU A 359 10.42 -18.78 14.77
C LEU A 359 10.61 -17.47 15.53
N GLN A 360 10.15 -16.36 14.97
CA GLN A 360 10.18 -15.04 15.59
C GLN A 360 9.01 -14.20 15.11
N ARG A 361 8.45 -13.39 16.02
CA ARG A 361 7.45 -12.36 15.75
C ARG A 361 7.93 -11.04 16.34
N GLU A 362 7.77 -9.96 15.60
CA GLU A 362 8.14 -8.62 16.03
C GLU A 362 7.08 -7.61 15.59
N LYS A 363 6.65 -6.76 16.52
CA LYS A 363 5.80 -5.61 16.22
C LYS A 363 6.66 -4.44 15.79
N LEU A 364 6.32 -3.83 14.66
CA LEU A 364 6.98 -2.65 14.11
C LEU A 364 6.00 -1.48 14.10
N ASP A 365 6.43 -0.35 14.63
CA ASP A 365 5.59 0.85 14.61
C ASP A 365 5.43 1.38 13.19
N LYS A 366 4.28 2.02 12.95
CA LYS A 366 4.01 2.68 11.68
C LYS A 366 4.93 3.88 11.51
N LEU A 367 5.55 3.99 10.34
CA LEU A 367 6.36 5.14 9.99
C LEU A 367 5.47 6.33 9.59
N SER A 368 5.78 7.51 10.12
CA SER A 368 5.08 8.74 9.73
C SER A 368 5.22 9.00 8.23
N GLY A 369 4.12 9.32 7.56
CA GLY A 369 4.08 9.56 6.11
C GLY A 369 4.18 8.32 5.22
N VAL A 370 4.17 7.10 5.79
CA VAL A 370 4.20 5.83 5.04
C VAL A 370 2.98 4.97 5.39
N GLY A 371 2.34 4.42 4.35
CA GLY A 371 1.15 3.58 4.50
C GLY A 371 -0.15 4.39 4.67
N ARG A 372 -1.28 3.69 4.74
CA ARG A 372 -2.62 4.31 4.87
C ARG A 372 -2.92 4.74 6.30
N GLY A 373 -3.82 5.70 6.48
CA GLY A 373 -4.24 6.20 7.80
C GLY A 373 -4.92 5.18 8.71
N ASP A 374 -5.56 4.15 8.14
CA ASP A 374 -6.24 3.08 8.88
C ASP A 374 -5.29 1.98 9.40
N GLU A 375 -4.02 2.03 9.02
CA GLU A 375 -2.98 1.13 9.52
C GLU A 375 -2.50 1.57 10.90
N SER A 376 -2.37 0.61 11.82
CA SER A 376 -1.91 0.87 13.20
C SER A 376 -0.43 0.56 13.40
N HIS A 377 0.01 -0.60 12.91
CA HIS A 377 1.38 -1.10 13.03
C HIS A 377 1.58 -2.26 12.04
N TYR A 378 2.80 -2.78 11.97
CA TYR A 378 3.13 -3.96 11.18
C TYR A 378 3.59 -5.10 12.10
N GLU A 379 3.38 -6.34 11.65
CA GLU A 379 3.94 -7.52 12.30
C GLU A 379 4.88 -8.25 11.33
N LEU A 380 6.15 -8.36 11.74
CA LEU A 380 7.18 -9.09 11.03
C LEU A 380 7.30 -10.50 11.61
N PHE A 381 7.17 -11.49 10.75
CA PHE A 381 7.32 -12.90 11.06
C PHE A 381 8.55 -13.47 10.38
N ARG A 382 9.38 -14.17 11.16
CA ARG A 382 10.43 -15.06 10.65
C ARG A 382 9.92 -16.49 10.77
N ILE A 383 9.68 -17.12 9.64
CA ILE A 383 9.12 -18.48 9.54
C ILE A 383 10.19 -19.43 9.02
N GLY A 384 10.22 -20.64 9.57
CA GLY A 384 11.14 -21.70 9.15
C GLY A 384 10.75 -23.06 9.71
N TRP A 385 11.57 -24.06 9.43
CA TRP A 385 11.29 -25.45 9.82
C TRP A 385 11.53 -25.69 11.32
N ALA A 386 10.56 -26.30 11.99
CA ALA A 386 10.61 -26.70 13.40
C ALA A 386 10.25 -28.18 13.60
#